data_AF-A0A932MDU7-F1
#
_entry.id   AF-A0A932MDU7-F1
#
_cell.length_a   1.000
_cell.length_b   1.000
_cell.length_c   1.000
_cell.angle_alpha   90.00
_cell.angle_beta   90.00
_cell.angle_gamma   90.00
#
_symmetry.space_group_name_H-M   'P 1'
#
loop_
_entity.id
_entity.type
_entity.pdbx_description
1 polymer ?
#
loop_
_entity_poly.entity_id
_entity_poly.type
_entity_poly.pdbx_seq_one_letter_code
_entity_poly.pdbx_strand_id
1 'polypeptide(L)'
;LAHPGRYRLSDAGVDDLLGEFSDLGGAAVEVVTGGHTPAQYALFAGKARRFGLAASVGSDFHAPAESCDLGRLPALPPGCVPVWRDWNTGTAS
;
A
#
# COMPACT_ATOMS: atom_id res chain seq x y z
N LEU A 1 4.07 -1.64 5.58
CA LEU A 1 4.61 -2.74 4.76
C LEU A 1 4.62 -2.35 3.28
N ALA A 2 5.79 -2.32 2.65
CA ALA A 2 5.94 -1.88 1.27
C ALA A 2 5.77 -3.03 0.27
N HIS A 3 5.09 -2.75 -0.85
CA HIS A 3 4.90 -3.58 -2.03
C HIS A 3 4.77 -5.09 -1.73
N PRO A 4 3.78 -5.50 -0.91
CA PRO A 4 3.62 -6.90 -0.48
C PRO A 4 3.38 -7.88 -1.64
N GLY A 5 2.84 -7.40 -2.79
CA GLY A 5 2.67 -8.21 -3.99
C GLY A 5 3.98 -8.68 -4.64
N ARG A 6 5.15 -8.15 -4.23
CA ARG A 6 6.47 -8.60 -4.71
C ARG A 6 7.04 -9.76 -3.90
N TYR A 7 6.45 -10.09 -2.75
CA TYR A 7 6.96 -11.15 -1.90
C TYR A 7 6.64 -12.51 -2.51
N ARG A 8 7.59 -13.45 -2.43
CA ARG A 8 7.40 -14.84 -2.88
C ARG A 8 6.60 -15.64 -1.85
N LEU A 9 5.40 -15.16 -1.54
CA LEU A 9 4.47 -15.75 -0.58
C LEU A 9 3.18 -16.16 -1.29
N SER A 10 2.51 -17.18 -0.76
CA SER A 10 1.13 -17.48 -1.14
C SER A 10 0.18 -16.40 -0.62
N ASP A 11 -1.06 -16.35 -1.11
CA ASP A 11 -2.06 -15.40 -0.61
C ASP A 11 -2.30 -15.57 0.91
N ALA A 12 -2.32 -16.82 1.39
CA ALA A 12 -2.39 -17.12 2.82
C ALA A 12 -1.14 -16.64 3.58
N GLY A 13 0.05 -16.83 3.02
CA GLY A 13 1.29 -16.34 3.63
C GLY A 13 1.37 -14.80 3.69
N VAL A 14 0.76 -14.10 2.72
CA VAL A 14 0.59 -12.64 2.79
C VAL A 14 -0.41 -12.26 3.88
N ASP A 15 -1.50 -12.99 4.03
CA ASP A 15 -2.47 -12.76 5.12
C ASP A 15 -1.85 -12.98 6.51
N ASP A 16 -1.06 -14.05 6.68
CA ASP A 16 -0.32 -14.33 7.92
C ASP A 16 0.65 -13.19 8.24
N LEU A 17 1.44 -12.76 7.24
CA LEU A 17 2.38 -11.64 7.39
C LEU A 17 1.68 -10.34 7.77
N LEU A 18 0.55 -10.00 7.14
CA LEU A 18 -0.19 -8.78 7.43
C LEU A 18 -0.85 -8.82 8.81
N GLY A 19 -1.35 -9.99 9.22
CA GLY A 19 -1.87 -10.21 10.56
C GLY A 19 -0.79 -9.99 11.62
N GLU A 20 0.34 -10.70 11.50
CA GLU A 20 1.45 -10.56 12.45
C GLU A 20 2.02 -9.13 12.47
N PHE A 21 2.21 -8.52 11.29
CA PHE A 21 2.65 -7.13 11.20
C PHE A 21 1.70 -6.17 11.91
N SER A 22 0.38 -6.35 11.75
CA SER A 22 -0.63 -5.55 12.43
C SER A 22 -0.61 -5.77 13.94
N ASP A 23 -0.57 -7.03 14.39
CA ASP A 23 -0.54 -7.39 15.82
C ASP A 23 0.70 -6.82 16.53
N LEU A 24 1.81 -6.67 15.81
CA LEU A 24 3.04 -6.04 16.29
C LEU A 24 3.03 -4.50 16.20
N GLY A 25 1.89 -3.88 15.87
CA GLY A 25 1.72 -2.43 15.82
C GLY A 25 2.02 -1.78 14.47
N GLY A 26 2.16 -2.58 13.40
CA GLY A 26 2.24 -2.08 12.04
C GLY A 26 1.00 -1.30 11.65
N ALA A 27 1.19 -0.08 11.11
CA ALA A 27 0.08 0.86 10.92
C ALA A 27 -0.43 0.99 9.47
N ALA A 28 0.36 0.58 8.48
CA ALA A 28 0.02 0.81 7.07
C ALA A 28 0.61 -0.24 6.12
N VAL A 29 -0.03 -0.43 4.97
CA VAL A 29 0.41 -1.27 3.85
C VAL A 29 0.25 -0.54 2.52
N GLU A 30 1.18 -0.76 1.59
CA GLU A 30 1.05 -0.27 0.23
C GLU A 30 -0.05 -1.03 -0.53
N VAL A 31 -1.01 -0.25 -1.05
CA VAL A 31 -2.14 -0.77 -1.82
C VAL A 31 -1.92 -0.53 -3.31
N VAL A 32 -1.54 0.68 -3.68
CA VAL A 32 -1.23 1.04 -5.07
C VAL A 32 0.28 1.18 -5.22
N THR A 33 0.88 0.28 -5.98
CA THR A 33 2.30 0.35 -6.31
C THR A 33 2.55 0.30 -7.80
N GLY A 34 3.75 0.74 -8.23
CA GLY A 34 4.19 0.59 -9.63
C GLY A 34 4.25 -0.86 -10.10
N GLY A 35 4.40 -1.83 -9.18
CA GLY A 35 4.44 -3.26 -9.48
C GLY A 35 3.10 -3.99 -9.37
N HIS A 36 2.04 -3.34 -8.89
CA HIS A 36 0.71 -3.95 -8.76
C HIS A 36 -0.13 -3.74 -10.02
N THR A 37 -0.89 -4.75 -10.40
CA THR A 37 -1.96 -4.68 -11.39
C THR A 37 -3.23 -4.05 -10.81
N PRO A 38 -4.19 -3.60 -11.63
CA PRO A 38 -5.49 -3.10 -11.14
C PRO A 38 -6.24 -4.07 -10.22
N ALA A 39 -6.16 -5.38 -10.51
CA ALA A 39 -6.76 -6.41 -9.65
C ALA A 39 -6.06 -6.50 -8.28
N GLN A 40 -4.73 -6.33 -8.25
CA GLN A 40 -3.97 -6.33 -7.01
C GLN A 40 -4.27 -5.09 -6.16
N TYR A 41 -4.57 -3.93 -6.75
CA TYR A 41 -5.03 -2.77 -5.97
C TYR A 41 -6.29 -3.10 -5.16
N ALA A 42 -7.28 -3.72 -5.81
CA ALA A 42 -8.53 -4.13 -5.13
C ALA A 42 -8.28 -5.19 -4.05
N LEU A 43 -7.41 -6.17 -4.34
CA LEU A 43 -7.01 -7.21 -3.39
C LEU A 43 -6.37 -6.60 -2.14
N PHE A 44 -5.35 -5.75 -2.30
CA PHE A 44 -4.65 -5.14 -1.17
C PHE A 44 -5.49 -4.09 -0.45
N ALA A 45 -6.42 -3.41 -1.12
CA ALA A 45 -7.44 -2.58 -0.45
C ALA A 45 -8.38 -3.41 0.43
N GLY A 46 -8.73 -4.63 0.00
CA GLY A 46 -9.46 -5.61 0.80
C GLY A 46 -8.67 -6.02 2.05
N LYS A 47 -7.40 -6.40 1.87
CA LYS A 47 -6.52 -6.81 2.98
C LYS A 47 -6.26 -5.67 3.96
N ALA A 48 -5.99 -4.45 3.48
CA ALA A 48 -5.81 -3.27 4.33
C ALA A 48 -7.00 -3.05 5.27
N ARG A 49 -8.24 -3.12 4.73
CA ARG A 49 -9.46 -3.03 5.54
C ARG A 49 -9.61 -4.20 6.52
N ARG A 50 -9.34 -5.43 6.07
CA ARG A 50 -9.44 -6.65 6.90
C ARG A 50 -8.56 -6.60 8.13
N PHE A 51 -7.34 -6.10 7.98
CA PHE A 51 -6.33 -6.04 9.04
C PHE A 51 -6.25 -4.67 9.72
N GLY A 52 -7.16 -3.74 9.44
CA GLY A 52 -7.16 -2.41 10.08
C GLY A 52 -5.96 -1.53 9.73
N LEU A 53 -5.27 -1.82 8.62
CA LEU A 53 -4.09 -1.08 8.17
C LEU A 53 -4.49 0.13 7.31
N ALA A 54 -3.81 1.25 7.50
CA ALA A 54 -3.87 2.36 6.55
C ALA A 54 -3.25 1.97 5.20
N ALA A 55 -3.63 2.67 4.14
CA ALA A 55 -3.21 2.40 2.77
C ALA A 55 -2.26 3.49 2.28
N SER A 56 -1.19 3.09 1.60
CA SER A 56 -0.28 4.00 0.90
C SER A 56 -0.20 3.73 -0.60
N VAL A 57 0.33 4.72 -1.32
CA VAL A 57 0.58 4.70 -2.76
C VAL A 57 2.08 4.96 -2.96
N GLY A 58 2.77 4.15 -3.76
CA GLY A 58 4.21 4.27 -4.00
C GLY A 58 4.62 3.84 -5.41
N SER A 59 5.26 4.71 -6.19
CA SER A 59 5.60 4.40 -7.59
C SER A 59 6.65 3.30 -7.74
N ASP A 60 7.36 2.94 -6.68
CA ASP A 60 8.56 2.08 -6.71
C ASP A 60 9.55 2.56 -7.80
N PHE A 61 9.69 3.88 -7.95
CA PHE A 61 10.54 4.46 -8.98
C PHE A 61 12.02 4.27 -8.65
N HIS A 62 12.75 3.61 -9.56
CA HIS A 62 14.19 3.36 -9.48
C HIS A 62 14.97 4.00 -10.65
N ALA A 63 14.37 4.07 -11.84
CA ALA A 63 14.92 4.74 -13.02
C ALA A 63 13.83 4.95 -14.11
N PRO A 64 13.96 5.96 -15.00
CA PRO A 64 12.98 6.23 -16.07
C PRO A 64 12.70 5.05 -17.01
N ALA A 65 13.63 4.10 -17.14
CA ALA A 65 13.49 2.93 -18.01
C ALA A 65 12.98 1.66 -17.29
N GLU A 66 12.99 1.64 -15.95
CA GLU A 66 12.79 0.40 -15.16
C GLU A 66 11.57 0.46 -14.24
N SER A 67 10.89 1.60 -14.16
CA SER A 67 9.81 1.81 -13.20
C SER A 67 8.71 2.73 -13.73
N CYS A 68 7.50 2.57 -13.17
CA CYS A 68 6.36 3.42 -13.52
C CYS A 68 6.69 4.89 -13.29
N ASP A 69 6.34 5.75 -14.26
CA ASP A 69 6.59 7.20 -14.20
C ASP A 69 6.15 7.80 -12.85
N LEU A 70 7.06 8.60 -12.27
CA LEU A 70 6.76 9.44 -11.11
C LEU A 70 5.48 10.24 -11.36
N GLY A 71 4.47 10.06 -10.51
CA GLY A 71 3.23 10.84 -10.53
C GLY A 71 2.06 10.28 -11.36
N ARG A 72 2.13 9.05 -11.89
CA ARG A 72 1.04 8.43 -12.69
C ARG A 72 0.24 7.32 -11.99
N LEU A 73 0.46 7.06 -10.72
CA LEU A 73 -0.31 6.04 -10.01
C LEU A 73 -1.77 6.47 -9.80
N PRO A 74 -2.74 5.53 -9.89
CA PRO A 74 -4.13 5.82 -9.61
C PRO A 74 -4.34 6.17 -8.13
N ALA A 75 -5.47 6.83 -7.85
CA ALA A 75 -5.90 7.08 -6.48
C ALA A 75 -6.13 5.76 -5.72
N LEU A 76 -6.11 5.84 -4.39
CA LEU A 76 -6.47 4.70 -3.54
C LEU A 76 -7.90 4.22 -3.86
N PRO A 77 -8.14 2.89 -3.91
CA PRO A 77 -9.48 2.35 -4.02
C PRO A 77 -10.42 2.86 -2.92
N PRO A 78 -11.73 2.98 -3.18
CA PRO A 78 -12.71 3.41 -2.18
C PRO A 78 -12.67 2.56 -0.89
N GLY A 79 -12.84 3.23 0.24
CA GLY A 79 -12.86 2.58 1.56
C GLY A 79 -11.48 2.33 2.18
N CYS A 80 -10.39 2.72 1.51
CA CYS A 80 -9.07 2.80 2.11
C CYS A 80 -8.96 4.03 3.03
N VAL A 81 -8.27 3.87 4.16
CA VAL A 81 -7.81 4.99 4.99
C VAL A 81 -6.42 5.40 4.51
N PRO A 82 -6.22 6.57 3.91
CA PRO A 82 -4.89 6.98 3.47
C PRO A 82 -3.94 7.16 4.66
N VAL A 83 -2.70 6.68 4.56
CA VAL A 83 -1.70 6.82 5.65
C VAL A 83 -1.37 8.28 5.96
N TRP A 84 -1.59 9.19 5.00
CA TRP A 84 -1.38 10.63 5.16
C TRP A 84 -2.60 11.39 5.68
N ARG A 85 -3.70 10.71 6.04
CA ARG A 85 -4.92 11.37 6.55
C ARG A 85 -4.63 12.37 7.68
N ASP A 86 -3.73 12.00 8.58
CA ASP A 86 -3.42 12.74 9.80
C ASP A 86 -2.04 13.41 9.73
N TRP A 87 -1.41 13.44 8.54
CA TRP A 87 -0.20 14.21 8.34
C TRP A 87 -0.59 15.68 8.42
N ASN A 88 -0.28 16.29 9.56
CA ASN A 88 -0.50 17.70 9.78
C ASN A 88 0.33 18.45 8.73
N THR A 89 -0.31 18.89 7.64
CA THR A 89 0.27 19.88 6.74
C THR A 89 0.32 21.15 7.56
N GLY A 90 1.43 21.38 8.26
CA GLY A 90 1.63 22.60 9.02
C GLY A 90 1.30 23.76 8.10
N THR A 91 0.23 24.48 8.41
CA THR A 91 0.00 25.80 7.85
C THR A 91 1.28 26.58 8.11
N ALA A 92 2.00 26.93 7.06
CA ALA A 92 3.10 27.86 7.17
C ALA A 92 2.50 29.17 7.70
N SER A 93 2.80 29.48 8.96
CA SER A 93 2.68 30.83 9.51
C SER A 93 3.92 31.63 9.15
#